data_AF-A0A7K4A2R0-F1
#
_entry.id   AF-A0A7K4A2R0-F1
#
_cell.length_a   1.000
_cell.length_b   1.000
_cell.length_c   1.000
_cell.angle_alpha   90.00
_cell.angle_beta   90.00
_cell.angle_gamma   90.00
#
_symmetry.space_group_name_H-M   'P 1'
#
loop_
_entity.id
_entity.type
_entity.pdbx_description
1 polymer ?
#
loop_
_entity_poly.entity_id
_entity_poly.type
_entity_poly.pdbx_seq_one_letter_code
_entity_poly.pdbx_strand_id
1 'polypeptide(L)'
;MDLSFYLQPVSIFIESIICIIAIAIGVLKKKLYGWFIALTFGIYVVYDTVRYTETSLSPTVVAIIFLIATLSMLYVVWTLFTGD
;
A
#
# COMPACT_ATOMS: atom_id res chain seq x y z
N MET A 1 5.28 20.96 18.13
CA MET A 1 4.54 19.80 17.60
C MET A 1 5.02 19.60 16.18
N ASP A 2 5.75 18.52 15.94
CA ASP A 2 6.26 18.18 14.61
C ASP A 2 5.11 17.94 13.63
N LEU A 3 5.25 18.50 12.43
CA LEU A 3 4.29 18.31 11.33
C LEU A 3 4.04 16.83 11.04
N SER A 4 5.06 15.99 11.26
CA SER A 4 5.04 14.54 11.14
C SER A 4 3.94 13.86 11.96
N PHE A 5 3.60 14.39 13.14
CA PHE A 5 2.53 13.84 13.99
C PHE A 5 1.14 13.97 13.38
N TYR A 6 0.92 14.98 12.52
CA TYR A 6 -0.35 15.18 11.83
C TYR A 6 -0.39 14.48 10.47
N LEU A 7 0.74 14.36 9.77
CA LEU A 7 0.80 13.73 8.45
C LEU A 7 0.68 12.20 8.49
N GLN A 8 1.32 11.52 9.46
CA GLN A 8 1.27 10.06 9.57
C GLN A 8 -0.16 9.49 9.66
N PRO A 9 -1.02 9.96 10.59
CA PRO A 9 -2.38 9.41 10.69
C PRO A 9 -3.23 9.71 9.45
N VAL A 10 -3.01 10.86 8.79
CA VAL A 10 -3.70 11.20 7.54
C VAL A 10 -3.26 10.28 6.41
N SER A 11 -1.96 9.96 6.31
CA SER A 11 -1.45 8.99 5.34
C SER A 11 -2.08 7.62 5.55
N ILE A 12 -2.01 7.07 6.77
CA ILE A 12 -2.58 5.76 7.13
C ILE A 12 -4.07 5.67 6.76
N PHE A 13 -4.82 6.76 6.99
CA PHE A 13 -6.23 6.82 6.67
C PHE A 13 -6.49 6.77 5.16
N ILE A 14 -5.75 7.55 4.37
CA ILE A 14 -5.84 7.54 2.91
C ILE A 14 -5.45 6.17 2.36
N GLU A 15 -4.37 5.58 2.87
CA GLU A 15 -3.86 4.28 2.44
C GLU A 15 -4.85 3.16 2.76
N SER A 16 -5.52 3.22 3.91
CA SER A 16 -6.61 2.30 4.27
C SER A 16 -7.80 2.43 3.33
N ILE A 17 -8.20 3.65 2.95
CA ILE A 17 -9.28 3.86 1.98
C ILE A 17 -8.92 3.24 0.63
N ILE A 18 -7.69 3.48 0.14
CA ILE A 18 -7.24 2.93 -1.14
C ILE A 18 -7.20 1.39 -1.07
N CYS A 19 -6.73 0.81 0.04
CA CYS A 19 -6.74 -0.62 0.27
C CYS A 19 -8.16 -1.21 0.18
N ILE A 20 -9.14 -0.59 0.84
CA ILE A 20 -10.54 -1.04 0.80
C ILE A 20 -11.11 -0.95 -0.61
N ILE A 21 -10.87 0.16 -1.33
CA ILE A 21 -11.32 0.35 -2.72
C ILE A 21 -10.68 -0.71 -3.63
N ALA A 22 -9.40 -1.00 -3.43
CA ALA A 22 -8.68 -2.00 -4.20
C ALA A 22 -9.19 -3.43 -3.96
N ILE A 23 -9.49 -3.79 -2.72
CA ILE A 23 -10.17 -5.05 -2.37
C ILE A 23 -11.54 -5.11 -3.05
N ALA A 24 -12.32 -4.03 -2.97
CA ALA A 24 -13.62 -3.95 -3.61
C ALA A 24 -13.52 -4.13 -5.13
N ILE A 25 -12.50 -3.57 -5.80
CA ILE A 25 -12.22 -3.80 -7.21
C ILE A 25 -11.87 -5.28 -7.47
N GLY A 26 -10.98 -5.87 -6.66
CA GLY A 26 -10.57 -7.26 -6.80
C GLY A 26 -11.73 -8.25 -6.62
N VAL A 27 -12.67 -7.95 -5.72
CA VAL A 27 -13.84 -8.80 -5.42
C VAL A 27 -14.99 -8.54 -6.40
N LEU A 28 -15.40 -7.28 -6.59
CA LEU A 28 -16.58 -6.91 -7.37
C LEU A 28 -16.33 -6.95 -8.88
N LYS A 29 -15.13 -6.53 -9.33
CA LYS A 29 -14.79 -6.49 -10.76
C LYS A 29 -14.03 -7.74 -11.20
N LYS A 30 -13.69 -8.65 -10.28
CA LYS A 30 -12.87 -9.86 -10.51
C LYS A 30 -11.57 -9.60 -11.26
N LYS A 31 -11.05 -8.37 -11.18
CA LYS A 31 -9.81 -8.00 -11.86
C LYS A 31 -8.64 -8.28 -10.92
N LEU A 32 -7.69 -9.08 -11.39
CA LEU A 32 -6.47 -9.46 -10.66
C LEU A 32 -5.70 -8.24 -10.15
N TYR A 33 -5.70 -7.13 -10.89
CA TYR A 33 -5.01 -5.90 -10.48
C TYR A 33 -5.53 -5.31 -9.16
N GLY A 34 -6.82 -5.47 -8.84
CA GLY A 34 -7.37 -4.98 -7.57
C GLY A 34 -6.73 -5.63 -6.35
N TRP A 35 -6.40 -6.91 -6.45
CA TRP A 35 -5.70 -7.65 -5.38
C TRP A 35 -4.26 -7.18 -5.19
N PHE A 36 -3.54 -6.88 -6.27
CA PHE A 36 -2.18 -6.35 -6.18
C PHE A 36 -2.13 -4.92 -5.61
N ILE A 37 -3.11 -4.07 -5.96
CA ILE A 37 -3.24 -2.72 -5.36
C ILE A 37 -3.55 -2.86 -3.85
N ALA A 38 -4.48 -3.75 -3.49
CA ALA A 38 -4.86 -3.98 -2.10
C ALA A 38 -3.68 -4.48 -1.27
N LEU A 39 -2.89 -5.41 -1.83
CA LEU A 39 -1.69 -5.93 -1.19
C LEU A 39 -0.65 -4.82 -0.97
N THR A 40 -0.41 -3.98 -1.98
CA THR A 40 0.54 -2.87 -1.89
C THR A 40 0.14 -1.84 -0.83
N PHE A 41 -1.11 -1.37 -0.88
CA PHE A 41 -1.59 -0.38 0.10
C PHE A 41 -1.79 -0.99 1.49
N GLY A 42 -2.17 -2.26 1.59
CA GLY A 42 -2.22 -2.97 2.86
C GLY A 42 -0.84 -3.07 3.53
N ILE A 43 0.20 -3.35 2.75
CA ILE A 43 1.59 -3.31 3.22
C ILE A 43 1.96 -1.92 3.73
N TYR A 44 1.60 -0.86 3.01
CA TYR A 44 1.92 0.50 3.45
C TYR A 44 1.19 0.90 4.73
N VAL A 45 -0.10 0.55 4.88
CA VAL A 45 -0.83 0.76 6.15
C VAL A 45 -0.12 0.08 7.32
N VAL A 46 0.34 -1.16 7.14
CA VAL A 46 1.11 -1.87 8.18
C VAL A 46 2.44 -1.17 8.44
N TYR A 47 3.15 -0.76 7.39
CA TYR A 47 4.43 -0.09 7.50
C TYR A 47 4.33 1.25 8.25
N ASP A 48 3.36 2.10 7.89
CA ASP A 48 3.15 3.37 8.57
C ASP A 48 2.64 3.18 10.00
N THR A 49 1.85 2.13 10.28
CA THR A 49 1.45 1.78 11.65
C THR A 49 2.65 1.34 12.50
N VAL A 50 3.55 0.52 11.94
CA VAL A 50 4.79 0.11 12.61
C VAL A 50 5.69 1.32 12.88
N ARG A 51 5.79 2.22 11.90
CA ARG A 51 6.56 3.46 12.03
C ARG A 51 5.96 4.43 13.04
N TYR A 52 4.64 4.46 13.16
CA TYR A 52 3.89 5.25 14.15
C TYR A 52 4.02 4.69 15.58
N THR A 53 4.10 3.37 15.73
CA THR A 53 4.30 2.70 17.03
C THR A 53 5.77 2.65 17.46
N GLU A 54 6.67 3.31 16.73
CA GLU A 54 8.13 3.25 16.90
C GLU A 54 8.70 1.82 16.97
N THR A 55 7.97 0.85 16.40
CA THR A 55 8.41 -0.54 16.37
C THR A 55 9.59 -0.63 15.40
N SER A 56 10.78 -0.91 15.94
CA SER A 56 12.02 -0.94 15.17
C SER A 56 12.07 -2.14 14.21
N LEU A 57 11.55 -1.96 13.00
CA LEU A 57 11.82 -2.85 11.87
C LEU A 57 13.19 -2.51 11.26
N SER A 58 13.93 -3.55 10.87
CA SER A 58 15.20 -3.36 10.17
C SER A 58 14.97 -2.59 8.86
N PRO A 59 15.73 -1.51 8.59
CA PRO A 59 15.57 -0.70 7.38
C PRO A 59 15.76 -1.51 6.08
N THR A 60 16.54 -2.60 6.13
CA THR A 60 16.69 -3.52 5.00
C THR A 60 15.41 -4.29 4.69
N VAL A 61 14.71 -4.77 5.72
CA VAL A 61 13.45 -5.53 5.57
C VAL A 61 12.39 -4.62 4.96
N VAL A 62 12.31 -3.39 5.45
CA VAL A 62 11.44 -2.33 4.92
C VAL A 62 11.72 -2.08 3.43
N ALA A 63 12.98 -1.89 3.05
CA ALA A 63 13.34 -1.63 1.66
C ALA A 63 12.95 -2.78 0.73
N ILE A 64 13.11 -4.04 1.16
CA ILE A 64 12.70 -5.21 0.38
C ILE A 64 11.18 -5.26 0.21
N ILE A 65 10.43 -5.05 1.29
CA ILE A 65 8.96 -5.00 1.26
C ILE A 65 8.48 -3.89 0.33
N PHE A 66 9.10 -2.70 0.43
CA PHE A 66 8.77 -1.56 -0.41
C PHE A 66 9.05 -1.86 -1.89
N LEU A 67 10.18 -2.48 -2.20
CA LEU A 67 10.53 -2.90 -3.57
C LEU A 67 9.48 -3.85 -4.17
N ILE A 68 9.05 -4.85 -3.40
CA ILE A 68 8.02 -5.81 -3.82
C ILE A 68 6.69 -5.10 -4.06
N ALA A 69 6.32 -4.16 -3.18
CA ALA A 69 5.13 -3.33 -3.34
C ALA A 69 5.21 -2.47 -4.61
N THR A 70 6.38 -1.87 -4.88
CA THR A 70 6.56 -1.02 -6.06
C THR A 70 6.51 -1.82 -7.36
N LEU A 71 7.14 -3.01 -7.39
CA LEU A 71 7.06 -3.94 -8.51
C LEU A 71 5.62 -4.44 -8.75
N SER A 72 4.87 -4.69 -7.67
CA SER A 72 3.46 -5.10 -7.75
C SER A 72 2.60 -4.00 -8.38
N MET A 73 2.78 -2.75 -7.97
CA MET A 73 2.07 -1.62 -8.60
C MET A 73 2.52 -1.35 -10.03
N LEU A 74 3.81 -1.55 -10.35
CA LEU A 74 4.29 -1.42 -11.71
C LEU A 74 3.61 -2.44 -12.63
N TYR A 75 3.45 -3.69 -12.18
CA TYR A 75 2.71 -4.71 -12.92
C TYR A 75 1.25 -4.32 -13.12
N VAL A 76 0.58 -3.83 -12.07
CA VAL A 76 -0.80 -3.33 -12.16
C VAL A 76 -0.96 -2.22 -13.20
N VAL A 77 -0.10 -1.20 -13.13
CA VAL A 77 -0.13 -0.05 -14.05
C VAL A 77 0.12 -0.54 -15.47
N TRP A 78 1.05 -1.48 -15.65
CA TRP A 78 1.31 -2.10 -16.94
C TRP A 78 0.08 -2.83 -17.48
N THR A 79 -0.57 -3.69 -16.68
CA THR A 79 -1.81 -4.39 -17.08
C THR A 79 -2.95 -3.44 -17.40
N LEU A 80 -3.12 -2.36 -16.62
CA LEU A 80 -4.11 -1.32 -16.92
C LEU A 80 -3.79 -0.58 -18.21
N PHE A 81 -2.52 -0.28 -18.48
CA PHE A 81 -2.07 0.43 -19.67
C PHE A 81 -2.13 -0.42 -20.94
N THR A 82 -1.80 -1.71 -20.83
CA THR A 82 -1.88 -2.65 -21.97
C THR A 82 -3.28 -3.18 -22.22
N GLY A 83 -4.25 -2.90 -21.34
CA GLY A 83 -5.68 -3.08 -21.58
C GLY A 83 -6.08 -4.52 -21.87
N ASP A 84 -6.34 -5.30 -20.81
CA ASP A 84 -7.24 -6.48 -20.88
C ASP A 84 -8.72 -6.05 -20.91
#